data_AF-A0A954MQ01-F1
#
_entry.id   AF-A0A954MQ01-F1
#
_cell.length_a   1.000
_cell.length_b   1.000
_cell.length_c   1.000
_cell.angle_alpha   90.00
_cell.angle_beta   90.00
_cell.angle_gamma   90.00
#
_symmetry.space_group_name_H-M   'P 1'
#
loop_
_entity.id
_entity.type
_entity.pdbx_description
1 polymer ?
#
loop_
_entity_poly.entity_id
_entity_poly.type
_entity_poly.pdbx_seq_one_letter_code
_entity_poly.pdbx_strand_id
1 'polypeptide(L)'
;MRVGALLLLVMFVGLLLRLHCLTTVHSWFDESLGWRMAQFPPAEIVERSERNVHPPMHFLLLSGWSRVFGGSLASLRFYSLFWGMGTILGGFFLAAAALNRSCMQFASPSPHREPPPATTGWAIALVDGQQALAGLLAALLIALSSLHIDWSQQIKMYTLGTCLTIWSTWLLLRWFQCGGAWRLIGYVPLAAALSLQHHYGTFTVFAQLTFALLWSARRSGQGIRKGDFTSILVTTWATSALWSMWLPSFLVQRSLVKNSYWIGAFDWHRVVDVWSGLFLAKTSVHVSSVGSAAIAQFVLMSVLLLLVHRQAGARLMGWLVLVPYAIAVGWSIWDQNVMASRFLINAHACLLTGLAILVASIPVTSLRYGTAIVLAIGVGITGCQQRVQRTKDAEMPGMPLVISTLREAKSAEERVLVCNPMLYLNACVYGEGLEDIYAFDPGQSFPHFQGTPVMKAEEYCSLTDLDAATGDWVWTLDAEQWLGGTWKVQLPREWRLQEERRIREWYATLVIRAYRRESAIVQVNSQATGKGREE
;
A
#
# COMPACT_ATOMS: atom_id res chain seq x y z
N MET A 1 -21.29 -4.98 27.76
CA MET A 1 -20.24 -5.86 27.18
C MET A 1 -18.88 -5.41 27.68
N ARG A 2 -17.96 -6.33 28.01
CA ARG A 2 -16.57 -5.97 28.34
C ARG A 2 -15.91 -5.38 27.07
N VAL A 3 -15.08 -4.34 27.22
CA VAL A 3 -14.40 -3.65 26.09
C VAL A 3 -13.68 -4.63 25.15
N GLY A 4 -13.10 -5.70 25.71
CA GLY A 4 -12.47 -6.76 24.92
C GLY A 4 -13.42 -7.47 23.96
N ALA A 5 -14.68 -7.72 24.35
CA ALA A 5 -15.66 -8.35 23.46
C ALA A 5 -16.06 -7.43 22.29
N LEU A 6 -16.17 -6.12 22.54
CA LEU A 6 -16.41 -5.13 21.48
C LEU A 6 -15.21 -5.02 20.54
N LEU A 7 -13.98 -5.04 21.05
CA LEU A 7 -12.78 -5.05 20.21
C LEU A 7 -12.73 -6.31 19.34
N LEU A 8 -13.02 -7.49 19.91
CA LEU A 8 -13.09 -8.74 19.13
C LEU A 8 -14.15 -8.67 18.03
N LEU A 9 -15.32 -8.07 18.32
CA LEU A 9 -16.34 -7.83 17.30
C LEU A 9 -15.83 -6.91 16.18
N VAL A 10 -15.15 -5.80 16.52
CA VAL A 10 -14.56 -4.89 15.52
C VAL A 10 -13.48 -5.60 14.69
N MET A 11 -12.63 -6.41 15.31
CA MET A 11 -11.61 -7.21 14.62
C MET A 11 -12.27 -8.24 13.69
N PHE A 12 -13.34 -8.89 14.13
CA PHE A 12 -14.07 -9.86 13.32
C PHE A 12 -14.73 -9.19 12.10
N VAL A 13 -15.40 -8.05 12.29
CA VAL A 13 -15.96 -7.26 11.18
C VAL A 13 -14.85 -6.80 10.22
N GLY A 14 -13.74 -6.29 10.76
CA GLY A 14 -12.58 -5.87 9.97
C GLY A 14 -11.97 -7.00 9.14
N LEU A 15 -11.95 -8.23 9.68
CA LEU A 15 -11.51 -9.45 9.00
C LEU A 15 -12.47 -9.84 7.87
N LEU A 16 -13.78 -9.89 8.14
CA LEU A 16 -14.79 -10.25 7.13
C LEU A 16 -14.80 -9.29 5.93
N LEU A 17 -14.63 -7.98 6.18
CA LEU A 17 -14.53 -6.99 5.12
C LEU A 17 -13.29 -7.23 4.24
N ARG A 18 -12.16 -7.61 4.85
CA ARG A 18 -10.89 -7.85 4.13
C ARG A 18 -10.85 -9.20 3.42
N LEU A 19 -11.54 -10.23 3.92
CA LEU A 19 -11.63 -11.54 3.24
C LEU A 19 -12.54 -11.54 2.01
N HIS A 20 -13.42 -10.54 1.88
CA HIS A 20 -14.37 -10.45 0.78
C HIS A 20 -13.68 -10.46 -0.59
N CYS A 21 -14.00 -11.43 -1.44
CA CYS A 21 -13.44 -11.57 -2.78
C CYS A 21 -11.90 -11.48 -2.80
N LEU A 22 -11.22 -12.02 -1.76
CA LEU A 22 -9.76 -11.90 -1.62
C LEU A 22 -9.01 -12.61 -2.75
N THR A 23 -9.52 -13.73 -3.25
CA THR A 23 -8.89 -14.54 -4.30
C THR A 23 -9.55 -14.41 -5.67
N THR A 24 -10.78 -13.91 -5.72
CA THR A 24 -11.58 -13.85 -6.96
C THR A 24 -11.30 -12.60 -7.79
N VAL A 25 -10.94 -11.47 -7.17
CA VAL A 25 -10.48 -10.29 -7.92
C VAL A 25 -9.10 -10.55 -8.50
N HIS A 26 -8.95 -10.37 -9.81
CA HIS A 26 -7.69 -10.64 -10.48
C HIS A 26 -6.59 -9.65 -10.08
N SER A 27 -5.34 -10.10 -10.13
CA SER A 27 -4.17 -9.26 -9.87
C SER A 27 -4.11 -8.14 -10.91
N TRP A 28 -3.46 -7.05 -10.55
CA TRP A 28 -3.01 -6.01 -11.48
C TRP A 28 -1.49 -5.93 -11.45
N PHE A 29 -0.91 -5.12 -12.35
CA PHE A 29 0.54 -4.97 -12.49
C PHE A 29 1.26 -4.83 -11.15
N ASP A 30 0.73 -3.96 -10.30
CA ASP A 30 1.36 -3.55 -9.06
C ASP A 30 1.45 -4.71 -8.03
N GLU A 31 0.47 -5.61 -8.01
CA GLU A 31 0.53 -6.86 -7.24
C GLU A 31 1.45 -7.90 -7.89
N SER A 32 1.42 -7.97 -9.22
CA SER A 32 2.18 -8.95 -10.01
C SER A 32 3.70 -8.68 -9.87
N LEU A 33 4.10 -7.41 -9.77
CA LEU A 33 5.46 -7.02 -9.44
C LEU A 33 5.87 -7.52 -8.05
N GLY A 34 5.01 -7.36 -7.04
CA GLY A 34 5.26 -7.84 -5.68
C GLY A 34 5.36 -9.37 -5.62
N TRP A 35 4.46 -10.06 -6.33
CA TRP A 35 4.46 -11.51 -6.47
C TRP A 35 5.75 -12.01 -7.13
N ARG A 36 6.19 -11.39 -8.24
CA ARG A 36 7.44 -11.74 -8.92
C ARG A 36 8.66 -11.44 -8.04
N MET A 37 8.68 -10.28 -7.39
CA MET A 37 9.80 -9.89 -6.52
C MET A 37 10.00 -10.88 -5.37
N ALA A 38 8.91 -11.43 -4.80
CA ALA A 38 8.96 -12.37 -3.69
C ALA A 38 9.63 -13.72 -4.04
N GLN A 39 9.72 -14.06 -5.33
CA GLN A 39 10.32 -15.31 -5.81
C GLN A 39 11.85 -15.26 -5.87
N PHE A 40 12.45 -14.08 -5.93
CA PHE A 40 13.90 -13.95 -6.01
C PHE A 40 14.59 -14.31 -4.67
N PRO A 41 15.86 -14.76 -4.73
CA PRO A 41 16.72 -14.85 -3.55
C PRO A 41 16.87 -13.48 -2.84
N PRO A 42 17.10 -13.43 -1.52
CA PRO A 42 17.18 -12.17 -0.78
C PRO A 42 18.21 -11.17 -1.33
N ALA A 43 19.37 -11.63 -1.77
CA ALA A 43 20.40 -10.75 -2.35
C ALA A 43 19.93 -10.08 -3.64
N GLU A 44 19.27 -10.84 -4.52
CA GLU A 44 18.72 -10.34 -5.78
C GLU A 44 17.53 -9.40 -5.54
N ILE A 45 16.73 -9.62 -4.49
CA ILE A 45 15.69 -8.66 -4.08
C ILE A 45 16.30 -7.30 -3.76
N VAL A 46 17.42 -7.27 -3.02
CA VAL A 46 18.12 -6.02 -2.66
C VAL A 46 18.64 -5.33 -3.92
N GLU A 47 19.32 -6.06 -4.81
CA GLU A 47 19.85 -5.51 -6.07
C GLU A 47 18.72 -4.97 -6.97
N ARG A 48 17.65 -5.74 -7.18
CA ARG A 48 16.51 -5.33 -8.01
C ARG A 48 15.74 -4.17 -7.38
N SER A 49 15.70 -4.07 -6.05
CA SER A 49 15.06 -2.96 -5.35
C SER A 49 15.76 -1.63 -5.62
N GLU A 50 17.08 -1.60 -5.85
CA GLU A 50 17.79 -0.37 -6.23
C GLU A 50 17.30 0.21 -7.56
N ARG A 51 16.96 -0.67 -8.52
CA ARG A 51 16.40 -0.29 -9.83
C ARG A 51 14.89 -0.07 -9.79
N ASN A 52 14.24 -0.47 -8.69
CA ASN A 52 12.84 -0.17 -8.40
C ASN A 52 12.72 1.12 -7.59
N VAL A 53 11.53 1.71 -7.49
CA VAL A 53 11.30 2.96 -6.74
C VAL A 53 11.11 2.76 -5.24
N HIS A 54 11.11 1.51 -4.77
CA HIS A 54 10.83 1.15 -3.38
C HIS A 54 12.01 0.42 -2.73
N PRO A 55 12.37 0.77 -1.48
CA PRO A 55 13.35 0.04 -0.68
C PRO A 55 12.96 -1.42 -0.38
N PRO A 56 13.92 -2.29 0.01
CA PRO A 56 13.76 -3.74 -0.08
C PRO A 56 12.94 -4.38 1.06
N MET A 57 12.72 -3.71 2.18
CA MET A 57 12.21 -4.36 3.41
C MET A 57 10.86 -5.04 3.20
N HIS A 58 9.93 -4.42 2.48
CA HIS A 58 8.64 -5.03 2.18
C HIS A 58 8.80 -6.32 1.38
N PHE A 59 9.63 -6.31 0.35
CA PHE A 59 9.84 -7.46 -0.52
C PHE A 59 10.60 -8.59 0.18
N LEU A 60 11.57 -8.27 1.04
CA LEU A 60 12.28 -9.24 1.86
C LEU A 60 11.33 -9.95 2.83
N LEU A 61 10.47 -9.21 3.52
CA LEU A 61 9.46 -9.78 4.42
C LEU A 61 8.38 -10.58 3.66
N LEU A 62 7.95 -10.09 2.51
CA LEU A 62 7.00 -10.79 1.64
C LEU A 62 7.60 -12.10 1.11
N SER A 63 8.87 -12.10 0.72
CA SER A 63 9.61 -13.29 0.28
C SER A 63 9.81 -14.28 1.44
N GLY A 64 10.07 -13.80 2.65
CA GLY A 64 10.07 -14.63 3.86
C GLY A 64 8.72 -15.28 4.12
N TRP A 65 7.63 -14.51 4.04
CA TRP A 65 6.27 -15.03 4.16
C TRP A 65 5.96 -16.09 3.09
N SER A 66 6.34 -15.83 1.83
CA SER A 66 6.16 -16.76 0.71
C SER A 66 6.83 -18.12 0.95
N ARG A 67 7.98 -18.15 1.64
CA ARG A 67 8.69 -19.39 1.95
C ARG A 67 8.03 -20.20 3.07
N VAL A 68 7.35 -19.53 4.00
CA VAL A 68 6.69 -20.17 5.16
C VAL A 68 5.26 -20.61 4.83
N PHE A 69 4.50 -19.76 4.14
CA PHE A 69 3.06 -19.95 3.89
C PHE A 69 2.72 -20.22 2.41
N GLY A 70 3.73 -20.29 1.53
CA GLY A 70 3.58 -20.52 0.09
C GLY A 70 3.48 -19.24 -0.74
N GLY A 71 3.81 -19.34 -2.04
CA GLY A 71 3.88 -18.21 -2.98
C GLY A 71 2.64 -17.98 -3.83
N SER A 72 1.49 -18.57 -3.47
CA SER A 72 0.24 -18.34 -4.18
C SER A 72 -0.24 -16.89 -4.01
N LEU A 73 -1.01 -16.38 -4.98
CA LEU A 73 -1.60 -15.03 -4.91
C LEU A 73 -2.41 -14.86 -3.62
N ALA A 74 -3.15 -15.89 -3.22
CA ALA A 74 -3.92 -15.91 -1.97
C ALA A 74 -3.02 -15.71 -0.74
N SER A 75 -1.94 -16.48 -0.62
CA SER A 75 -1.00 -16.40 0.52
C SER A 75 -0.38 -15.00 0.65
N LEU A 76 0.05 -14.42 -0.47
CA LEU A 76 0.67 -13.09 -0.47
C LEU A 76 -0.34 -11.97 -0.19
N ARG A 77 -1.62 -12.14 -0.53
CA ARG A 77 -2.69 -11.20 -0.09
C ARG A 77 -2.99 -11.36 1.40
N PHE A 78 -2.90 -12.57 1.95
CA PHE A 78 -3.01 -12.80 3.41
C PHE A 78 -1.91 -12.09 4.20
N TYR A 79 -0.69 -11.95 3.65
CA TYR A 79 0.36 -11.13 4.26
C TYR A 79 -0.11 -9.67 4.44
N SER A 80 -0.67 -9.06 3.40
CA SER A 80 -1.20 -7.69 3.50
C SER A 80 -2.36 -7.57 4.48
N LEU A 81 -3.26 -8.56 4.48
CA LEU A 81 -4.38 -8.65 5.41
C LEU A 81 -3.89 -8.71 6.87
N PHE A 82 -2.89 -9.54 7.15
CA PHE A 82 -2.31 -9.72 8.47
C PHE A 82 -1.82 -8.39 9.06
N TRP A 83 -1.04 -7.62 8.30
CA TRP A 83 -0.59 -6.29 8.73
C TRP A 83 -1.73 -5.27 8.82
N GLY A 84 -2.74 -5.38 7.96
CA GLY A 84 -3.97 -4.60 8.06
C GLY A 84 -4.71 -4.83 9.38
N MET A 85 -4.84 -6.09 9.81
CA MET A 85 -5.43 -6.45 11.12
C MET A 85 -4.56 -5.95 12.28
N GLY A 86 -3.23 -6.03 12.14
CA GLY A 86 -2.29 -5.44 13.10
C GLY A 86 -2.44 -3.93 13.26
N THR A 87 -2.81 -3.22 12.19
CA THR A 87 -3.11 -1.77 12.22
C THR A 87 -4.38 -1.47 13.01
N ILE A 88 -5.45 -2.25 12.85
CA ILE A 88 -6.71 -2.09 13.61
C ILE A 88 -6.45 -2.26 15.12
N LEU A 89 -5.76 -3.34 15.49
CA LEU A 89 -5.43 -3.63 16.88
C LEU A 89 -4.51 -2.57 17.49
N GLY A 90 -3.47 -2.17 16.75
CA GLY A 90 -2.57 -1.10 17.18
C GLY A 90 -3.29 0.23 17.35
N GLY A 91 -4.25 0.54 16.47
CA GLY A 91 -5.04 1.77 16.52
C GLY A 91 -5.86 1.88 17.81
N PHE A 92 -6.44 0.76 18.27
CA PHE A 92 -7.09 0.68 19.58
C PHE A 92 -6.12 1.07 20.70
N PHE A 93 -4.96 0.41 20.77
CA PHE A 93 -4.00 0.62 21.84
C PHE A 93 -3.39 2.02 21.80
N LEU A 94 -3.14 2.56 20.61
CA LEU A 94 -2.59 3.89 20.42
C LEU A 94 -3.57 4.98 20.86
N ALA A 95 -4.83 4.93 20.43
CA ALA A 95 -5.84 5.92 20.83
C ALA A 95 -6.13 5.87 22.34
N ALA A 96 -6.26 4.66 22.91
CA ALA A 96 -6.46 4.50 24.35
C ALA A 96 -5.27 5.04 25.16
N ALA A 97 -4.04 4.75 24.73
CA ALA A 97 -2.83 5.25 25.38
C ALA A 97 -2.69 6.78 25.23
N ALA A 98 -3.12 7.37 24.11
CA ALA A 98 -3.00 8.80 23.84
C ALA A 98 -3.82 9.69 24.79
N LEU A 99 -4.91 9.16 25.34
CA LEU A 99 -5.73 9.83 26.35
C LEU A 99 -5.35 9.48 27.81
N ASN A 100 -4.45 8.51 28.02
CA ASN A 100 -4.09 8.04 29.34
C ASN A 100 -3.27 9.11 30.12
N ARG A 101 -3.81 9.53 31.27
CA ARG A 101 -3.19 10.52 32.18
C ARG A 101 -2.28 9.87 33.24
N SER A 102 -2.46 8.59 33.52
CA SER A 102 -2.03 7.96 34.77
C SER A 102 -0.53 7.66 34.85
N CYS A 103 0.19 7.54 33.73
CA CYS A 103 1.65 7.41 33.77
C CYS A 103 2.39 8.76 34.01
N MET A 104 1.69 9.89 34.10
CA MET A 104 2.33 11.19 34.40
C MET A 104 2.45 11.50 35.91
N GLN A 105 1.80 10.74 36.79
CA GLN A 105 1.91 10.88 38.24
C GLN A 105 2.97 9.93 38.83
N PHE A 106 4.24 10.18 38.52
CA PHE A 106 5.35 9.74 39.36
C PHE A 106 6.33 10.91 39.50
N ALA A 107 5.81 11.99 40.08
CA ALA A 107 6.63 12.99 40.74
C ALA A 107 6.46 12.77 42.24
N SER A 108 7.59 12.49 42.89
CA SER A 108 7.80 12.12 44.30
C SER A 108 7.51 10.65 44.68
N PRO A 109 8.53 9.87 45.07
CA PRO A 109 8.31 8.62 45.77
C PRO A 109 7.80 8.97 47.17
N SER A 110 6.49 8.80 47.40
CA SER A 110 5.98 8.67 48.77
C SER A 110 6.45 7.31 49.30
N PRO A 111 7.11 7.24 50.47
CA PRO A 111 7.66 6.00 51.03
C PRO A 111 6.60 4.97 51.47
N HIS A 112 5.30 5.25 51.30
CA HIS A 112 4.21 4.41 51.81
C HIS A 112 3.21 3.92 50.75
N ARG A 113 3.55 3.93 49.46
CA ARG A 113 2.69 3.30 48.44
C ARG A 113 3.20 1.90 48.11
N GLU A 114 2.45 0.89 48.55
CA GLU A 114 2.67 -0.49 48.12
C GLU A 114 2.71 -0.58 46.59
N PRO A 115 3.65 -1.34 46.01
CA PRO A 115 3.64 -1.61 44.59
C PRO A 115 2.33 -2.33 44.22
N PRO A 116 1.65 -1.96 43.13
CA PRO A 116 0.44 -2.65 42.72
C PRO A 116 0.76 -4.14 42.50
N PRO A 117 -0.14 -5.06 42.91
CA PRO A 117 0.12 -6.49 42.85
C PRO A 117 0.43 -6.92 41.42
N ALA A 118 1.50 -7.71 41.27
CA ALA A 118 2.07 -8.14 39.99
C ALA A 118 1.22 -9.17 39.22
N THR A 119 -0.02 -9.44 39.64
CA THR A 119 -0.83 -10.55 39.13
C THR A 119 -2.31 -10.19 39.02
N THR A 120 -2.72 -9.54 37.92
CA THR A 120 -4.06 -9.73 37.32
C THR A 120 -4.17 -9.04 35.95
N GLY A 121 -4.37 -9.84 34.89
CA GLY A 121 -5.07 -9.47 33.65
C GLY A 121 -4.56 -8.26 32.84
N TRP A 122 -3.77 -8.53 31.81
CA TRP A 122 -3.30 -7.63 30.78
C TRP A 122 -4.35 -6.62 30.24
N ALA A 123 -4.06 -5.34 30.50
CA ALA A 123 -4.29 -4.13 29.71
C ALA A 123 -5.70 -3.61 29.38
N ILE A 124 -6.76 -4.42 29.26
CA ILE A 124 -8.07 -3.91 28.75
C ILE A 124 -9.05 -3.55 29.88
N ALA A 125 -8.87 -4.11 31.09
CA ALA A 125 -9.84 -3.98 32.18
C ALA A 125 -9.78 -2.65 32.97
N LEU A 126 -8.76 -1.82 32.76
CA LEU A 126 -8.49 -0.58 33.53
C LEU A 126 -8.65 0.70 32.70
N VAL A 127 -9.27 0.60 31.53
CA VAL A 127 -9.39 1.71 30.58
C VAL A 127 -10.59 2.58 30.99
N ASP A 128 -10.36 3.85 31.32
CA ASP A 128 -11.40 4.85 31.55
C ASP A 128 -12.40 4.87 30.36
N GLY A 129 -13.68 5.16 30.59
CA GLY A 129 -14.72 5.07 29.57
C GLY A 129 -14.40 5.89 28.30
N GLN A 130 -13.74 7.04 28.46
CA GLN A 130 -13.25 7.85 27.33
C GLN A 130 -12.09 7.20 26.57
N GLN A 131 -11.14 6.58 27.27
CA GLN A 131 -10.00 5.91 26.63
C GLN A 131 -10.48 4.67 25.87
N ALA A 132 -11.45 3.93 26.43
CA ALA A 132 -12.01 2.75 25.81
C ALA A 132 -12.80 3.12 24.55
N LEU A 133 -13.59 4.20 24.62
CA LEU A 133 -14.27 4.75 23.45
C LEU A 133 -13.29 5.20 22.37
N ALA A 134 -12.23 5.94 22.71
CA ALA A 134 -11.22 6.37 21.74
C ALA A 134 -10.56 5.16 21.05
N GLY A 135 -10.19 4.14 21.82
CA GLY A 135 -9.63 2.89 21.29
C GLY A 135 -10.59 2.17 20.36
N LEU A 136 -11.81 1.90 20.81
CA LEU A 136 -12.82 1.18 20.01
C LEU A 136 -13.19 1.94 18.74
N LEU A 137 -13.35 3.26 18.83
CA LEU A 137 -13.67 4.09 17.68
C LEU A 137 -12.50 4.15 16.70
N ALA A 138 -11.24 4.28 17.15
CA ALA A 138 -10.08 4.26 16.26
C ALA A 138 -9.99 2.92 15.50
N ALA A 139 -10.13 1.80 16.20
CA ALA A 139 -10.17 0.48 15.58
C ALA A 139 -11.33 0.35 14.58
N LEU A 140 -12.52 0.83 14.94
CA LEU A 140 -13.70 0.77 14.07
C LEU A 140 -13.50 1.61 12.80
N LEU A 141 -12.98 2.84 12.91
CA LEU A 141 -12.73 3.71 11.76
C LEU A 141 -11.69 3.11 10.81
N ILE A 142 -10.61 2.52 11.33
CA ILE A 142 -9.60 1.83 10.51
C ILE A 142 -10.18 0.54 9.88
N ALA A 143 -11.02 -0.18 10.62
CA ALA A 143 -11.64 -1.42 10.16
C ALA A 143 -12.60 -1.16 8.99
N LEU A 144 -13.38 -0.08 9.05
CA LEU A 144 -14.40 0.31 8.07
C LEU A 144 -13.86 1.15 6.91
N SER A 145 -12.68 1.76 7.02
CA SER A 145 -12.15 2.65 5.98
C SER A 145 -11.90 1.92 4.66
N SER A 146 -12.51 2.42 3.58
CA SER A 146 -12.38 1.87 2.23
C SER A 146 -10.92 1.72 1.79
N LEU A 147 -10.09 2.74 2.03
CA LEU A 147 -8.66 2.73 1.71
C LEU A 147 -7.90 1.62 2.45
N HIS A 148 -8.13 1.48 3.75
CA HIS A 148 -7.44 0.46 4.56
C HIS A 148 -7.93 -0.96 4.26
N ILE A 149 -9.19 -1.13 3.86
CA ILE A 149 -9.71 -2.41 3.37
C ILE A 149 -9.05 -2.76 2.04
N ASP A 150 -9.06 -1.84 1.07
CA ASP A 150 -8.56 -2.07 -0.29
C ASP A 150 -7.09 -2.50 -0.31
N TRP A 151 -6.23 -1.78 0.42
CA TRP A 151 -4.80 -2.13 0.49
C TRP A 151 -4.52 -3.38 1.33
N SER A 152 -5.44 -3.79 2.21
CA SER A 152 -5.34 -5.08 2.92
C SER A 152 -5.65 -6.28 2.02
N GLN A 153 -6.21 -6.04 0.84
CA GLN A 153 -6.63 -7.09 -0.09
C GLN A 153 -5.67 -7.25 -1.28
N GLN A 154 -4.57 -6.53 -1.27
CA GLN A 154 -3.62 -6.45 -2.38
C GLN A 154 -2.18 -6.62 -1.88
N ILE A 155 -1.31 -7.21 -2.70
CA ILE A 155 0.12 -7.41 -2.39
C ILE A 155 0.87 -6.08 -2.49
N LYS A 156 0.90 -5.30 -1.40
CA LYS A 156 1.58 -3.99 -1.31
C LYS A 156 2.12 -3.67 0.08
N MET A 157 3.09 -2.75 0.11
CA MET A 157 3.79 -2.26 1.31
C MET A 157 2.94 -1.40 2.24
N TYR A 158 1.77 -0.92 1.80
CA TYR A 158 1.01 0.08 2.54
C TYR A 158 0.49 -0.40 3.89
N THR A 159 0.00 -1.64 4.00
CA THR A 159 -0.52 -2.16 5.27
C THR A 159 0.56 -2.48 6.29
N LEU A 160 1.73 -2.93 5.83
CA LEU A 160 2.94 -3.01 6.66
C LEU A 160 3.34 -1.60 7.13
N GLY A 161 3.30 -0.61 6.23
CA GLY A 161 3.38 0.84 6.51
C GLY A 161 2.57 1.30 7.70
N THR A 162 1.26 1.11 7.62
CA THR A 162 0.35 1.59 8.64
C THR A 162 0.54 0.83 9.95
N CYS A 163 0.81 -0.48 9.89
CA CYS A 163 1.05 -1.28 11.08
C CYS A 163 2.30 -0.81 11.82
N LEU A 164 3.43 -0.70 11.11
CA LEU A 164 4.69 -0.24 11.69
C LEU A 164 4.57 1.19 12.23
N THR A 165 3.88 2.08 11.51
CA THR A 165 3.59 3.45 11.97
C THR A 165 2.87 3.45 13.31
N ILE A 166 1.79 2.69 13.44
CA ILE A 166 0.97 2.68 14.64
C ILE A 166 1.72 2.07 15.83
N TRP A 167 2.39 0.94 15.64
CA TRP A 167 3.09 0.25 16.72
C TRP A 167 4.38 0.96 17.16
N SER A 168 5.16 1.54 16.22
CA SER A 168 6.31 2.35 16.59
C SER A 168 5.86 3.62 17.34
N THR A 169 4.77 4.26 16.89
CA THR A 169 4.20 5.41 17.61
C THR A 169 3.70 5.03 18.99
N TRP A 170 3.08 3.86 19.14
CA TRP A 170 2.63 3.37 20.44
C TRP A 170 3.82 3.15 21.39
N LEU A 171 4.89 2.48 20.95
CA LEU A 171 6.09 2.29 21.77
C LEU A 171 6.70 3.63 22.20
N LEU A 172 6.83 4.59 21.28
CA LEU A 172 7.37 5.91 21.55
C LEU A 172 6.49 6.69 22.54
N LEU A 173 5.17 6.64 22.37
CA LEU A 173 4.22 7.27 23.29
C LEU A 173 4.29 6.64 24.68
N ARG A 174 4.33 5.31 24.77
CA ARG A 174 4.45 4.58 26.03
C ARG A 174 5.79 4.83 26.71
N TRP A 175 6.85 5.10 25.95
CA TRP A 175 8.13 5.55 26.49
C TRP A 175 8.01 6.95 27.12
N PHE A 176 7.40 7.93 26.45
CA PHE A 176 7.16 9.26 27.06
C PHE A 176 6.39 9.17 28.38
N GLN A 177 5.42 8.26 28.43
CA GLN A 177 4.57 8.05 29.58
C GLN A 177 5.32 7.31 30.70
N CYS A 178 5.82 6.11 30.42
CA CYS A 178 6.24 5.16 31.43
C CYS A 178 7.74 4.78 31.37
N GLY A 179 8.56 5.49 30.57
CA GLY A 179 10.02 5.29 30.47
C GLY A 179 10.43 3.97 29.82
N GLY A 180 11.59 3.40 30.20
CA GLY A 180 12.01 2.04 29.85
C GLY A 180 12.73 1.89 28.50
N ALA A 181 14.02 1.54 28.53
CA ALA A 181 14.87 1.41 27.36
C ALA A 181 14.36 0.38 26.33
N TRP A 182 13.73 -0.71 26.78
CA TRP A 182 13.18 -1.74 25.88
C TRP A 182 12.18 -1.19 24.86
N ARG A 183 11.45 -0.10 25.20
CA ARG A 183 10.49 0.53 24.29
C ARG A 183 11.20 1.24 23.14
N LEU A 184 12.34 1.87 23.43
CA LEU A 184 13.19 2.48 22.41
C LEU A 184 13.93 1.42 21.60
N ILE A 185 14.44 0.37 22.26
CA ILE A 185 15.05 -0.80 21.59
C ILE A 185 14.05 -1.45 20.63
N GLY A 186 12.78 -1.57 21.01
CA GLY A 186 11.72 -2.05 20.12
C GLY A 186 11.31 -1.03 19.05
N TYR A 187 11.36 0.27 19.33
CA TYR A 187 11.03 1.32 18.37
C TYR A 187 12.01 1.33 17.18
N VAL A 188 13.32 1.24 17.44
CA VAL A 188 14.37 1.35 16.41
C VAL A 188 14.16 0.41 15.22
N PRO A 189 14.00 -0.93 15.38
CA PRO A 189 13.82 -1.82 14.25
C PRO A 189 12.49 -1.57 13.52
N LEU A 190 11.42 -1.21 14.22
CA LEU A 190 10.12 -0.90 13.60
C LEU A 190 10.21 0.38 12.76
N ALA A 191 10.87 1.41 13.27
CA ALA A 191 11.09 2.67 12.58
C ALA A 191 12.04 2.49 11.38
N ALA A 192 13.13 1.73 11.53
CA ALA A 192 14.02 1.39 10.43
C ALA A 192 13.27 0.62 9.33
N ALA A 193 12.49 -0.40 9.70
CA ALA A 193 11.65 -1.16 8.77
C ALA A 193 10.63 -0.27 8.04
N LEU A 194 10.03 0.69 8.75
CA LEU A 194 9.09 1.65 8.17
C LEU A 194 9.75 2.52 7.10
N SER A 195 10.96 3.03 7.36
CA SER A 195 11.73 3.83 6.39
C SER A 195 12.28 2.99 5.22
N LEU A 196 12.62 1.72 5.48
CA LEU A 196 13.21 0.79 4.50
C LEU A 196 12.21 -0.03 3.69
N GLN A 197 10.91 0.23 3.81
CA GLN A 197 9.91 -0.34 2.89
C GLN A 197 9.37 0.68 1.89
N HIS A 198 9.32 1.97 2.26
CA HIS A 198 8.79 3.03 1.44
C HIS A 198 9.32 4.37 1.94
N HIS A 199 9.77 5.24 1.04
CA HIS A 199 10.34 6.54 1.38
C HIS A 199 9.42 7.48 2.20
N TYR A 200 8.10 7.36 2.05
CA TYR A 200 7.13 8.08 2.89
C TYR A 200 7.12 7.62 4.36
N GLY A 201 7.60 6.40 4.62
CA GLY A 201 7.88 5.93 5.96
C GLY A 201 8.94 6.78 6.65
N THR A 202 9.97 7.23 5.93
CA THR A 202 11.01 8.14 6.46
C THR A 202 10.42 9.46 6.93
N PHE A 203 9.44 10.02 6.21
CA PHE A 203 8.75 11.24 6.66
C PHE A 203 7.98 11.03 7.96
N THR A 204 7.38 9.84 8.12
CA THR A 204 6.65 9.45 9.33
C THR A 204 7.61 9.27 10.51
N VAL A 205 8.73 8.57 10.31
CA VAL A 205 9.77 8.38 11.34
C VAL A 205 10.43 9.71 11.72
N PHE A 206 10.68 10.59 10.75
CA PHE A 206 11.15 11.95 11.01
C PHE A 206 10.16 12.71 11.90
N ALA A 207 8.86 12.64 11.59
CA ALA A 207 7.83 13.26 12.42
C ALA A 207 7.78 12.66 13.85
N GLN A 208 7.94 11.35 14.00
CA GLN A 208 8.01 10.67 15.30
C GLN A 208 9.21 11.17 16.13
N LEU A 209 10.41 11.15 15.55
CA LEU A 209 11.66 11.53 16.22
C LEU A 209 11.72 13.03 16.53
N THR A 210 11.26 13.90 15.62
CA THR A 210 11.22 15.34 15.87
C THR A 210 10.26 15.71 17.00
N PHE A 211 9.07 15.09 17.03
CA PHE A 211 8.16 15.26 18.17
C PHE A 211 8.82 14.79 19.47
N ALA A 212 9.48 13.64 19.43
CA ALA A 212 10.19 13.09 20.59
C ALA A 212 11.30 13.98 21.11
N LEU A 213 12.12 14.54 20.21
CA LEU A 213 13.20 15.45 20.55
C LEU A 213 12.68 16.73 21.19
N LEU A 214 11.68 17.37 20.57
CA LEU A 214 11.07 18.60 21.10
C LEU A 214 10.41 18.36 22.46
N TRP A 215 9.71 17.23 22.61
CA TRP A 215 9.07 16.84 23.86
C TRP A 215 10.09 16.57 24.97
N SER A 216 11.12 15.77 24.69
CA SER A 216 12.18 15.43 25.64
C SER A 216 13.02 16.64 26.03
N ALA A 217 13.36 17.52 25.09
CA ALA A 217 14.09 18.77 25.37
C ALA A 217 13.32 19.65 26.36
N ARG A 218 12.01 19.83 26.15
CA ARG A 218 11.15 20.59 27.06
C ARG A 218 11.12 19.99 28.47
N ARG A 219 11.03 18.66 28.60
CA ARG A 219 10.97 17.99 29.92
C ARG A 219 12.32 17.96 30.63
N SER A 220 13.42 17.75 29.91
CA SER A 220 14.77 17.79 30.48
C SER A 220 15.14 19.21 30.93
N GLY A 221 14.76 20.25 30.18
CA GLY A 221 14.92 21.64 30.60
C GLY A 221 14.11 22.02 31.85
N GLN A 222 12.98 21.33 32.08
CA GLN A 222 12.19 21.46 33.32
C GLN A 222 12.70 20.56 34.46
N GLY A 223 13.80 19.82 34.28
CA GLY A 223 14.36 18.92 35.28
C GLY A 223 13.52 17.66 35.57
N ILE A 224 12.45 17.41 34.81
CA ILE A 224 11.46 16.36 35.11
C ILE A 224 12.01 14.95 34.86
N ARG A 225 12.84 14.78 33.82
CA ARG A 225 13.52 13.53 33.48
C ARG A 225 14.88 13.82 32.82
N LYS A 226 15.95 13.74 33.62
CA LYS A 226 17.33 13.85 33.12
C LYS A 226 17.68 12.57 32.33
N GLY A 227 18.14 12.72 31.09
CA GLY A 227 18.54 11.59 30.22
C GLY A 227 17.58 11.25 29.07
N ASP A 228 16.31 11.65 29.16
CA ASP A 228 15.31 11.42 28.09
C ASP A 228 15.79 11.98 26.73
N PHE A 229 16.38 13.18 26.75
CA PHE A 229 16.92 13.82 25.55
C PHE A 229 18.06 13.00 24.92
N THR A 230 19.01 12.54 25.73
CA THR A 230 20.11 11.68 25.27
C THR A 230 19.61 10.35 24.71
N SER A 231 18.63 9.71 25.36
CA SER A 231 18.03 8.47 24.86
C SER A 231 17.40 8.64 23.48
N ILE A 232 16.71 9.77 23.22
CA ILE A 232 16.14 10.04 21.90
C ILE A 232 17.21 10.42 20.87
N LEU A 233 18.28 11.10 21.25
CA LEU A 233 19.42 11.31 20.35
C LEU A 233 20.04 9.99 19.90
N VAL A 234 20.29 9.07 20.83
CA VAL A 234 20.80 7.72 20.52
C VAL A 234 19.82 6.94 19.65
N THR A 235 18.52 7.01 19.96
CA THR A 235 17.46 6.36 19.17
C THR A 235 17.41 6.92 17.74
N THR A 236 17.56 8.24 17.60
CA THR A 236 17.58 8.93 16.30
C THR A 236 18.80 8.51 15.51
N TRP A 237 19.99 8.53 16.12
CA TRP A 237 21.22 8.07 15.49
C TRP A 237 21.12 6.62 15.04
N ALA A 238 20.66 5.71 15.92
CA ALA A 238 20.53 4.29 15.59
C ALA A 238 19.56 4.04 14.43
N THR A 239 18.41 4.71 14.43
CA THR A 239 17.42 4.58 13.34
C THR A 239 17.96 5.14 12.02
N SER A 240 18.61 6.31 12.06
CA SER A 240 19.23 6.93 10.89
C SER A 240 20.40 6.12 10.35
N ALA A 241 21.19 5.48 11.22
CA ALA A 241 22.31 4.62 10.82
C ALA A 241 21.80 3.41 10.03
N LEU A 242 20.75 2.74 10.50
CA LEU A 242 20.13 1.62 9.79
C LEU A 242 19.55 2.04 8.43
N TRP A 243 18.90 3.20 8.36
CA TRP A 243 18.39 3.72 7.08
C TRP A 243 19.52 4.13 6.13
N SER A 244 20.62 4.70 6.65
CA SER A 244 21.74 5.16 5.83
C SER A 244 22.47 4.04 5.08
N MET A 245 22.30 2.79 5.49
CA MET A 245 22.78 1.63 4.72
C MET A 245 22.14 1.56 3.33
N TRP A 246 20.94 2.13 3.15
CA TRP A 246 20.24 2.24 1.86
C TRP A 246 20.50 3.55 1.13
N LEU A 247 21.32 4.45 1.68
CA LEU A 247 21.56 5.77 1.09
C LEU A 247 22.14 5.71 -0.34
N PRO A 248 23.13 4.84 -0.65
CA PRO A 248 23.66 4.73 -2.02
C PRO A 248 22.58 4.33 -3.03
N SER A 249 21.83 3.27 -2.73
CA SER A 249 20.73 2.80 -3.60
C SER A 249 19.60 3.82 -3.68
N PHE A 250 19.31 4.57 -2.61
CA PHE A 250 18.35 5.68 -2.66
C PHE A 250 18.78 6.77 -3.64
N LEU A 251 20.06 7.12 -3.73
CA LEU A 251 20.54 8.12 -4.69
C LEU A 251 20.33 7.65 -6.14
N VAL A 252 20.51 6.35 -6.40
CA VAL A 252 20.18 5.74 -7.69
C VAL A 252 18.67 5.82 -7.96
N GLN A 253 17.83 5.42 -7.01
CA GLN A 253 16.37 5.52 -7.12
C GLN A 253 15.90 6.95 -7.40
N ARG A 254 16.48 7.93 -6.69
CA ARG A 254 16.18 9.35 -6.91
C ARG A 254 16.57 9.80 -8.31
N SER A 255 17.73 9.37 -8.81
CA SER A 255 18.18 9.67 -10.18
C SER A 255 17.20 9.11 -11.21
N LEU A 256 16.78 7.85 -11.04
CA LEU A 256 15.80 7.21 -11.92
C LEU A 256 14.47 7.98 -11.97
N VAL A 257 13.92 8.32 -10.80
CA VAL A 257 12.66 9.07 -10.70
C VAL A 257 12.77 10.47 -11.29
N LYS A 258 13.91 11.15 -11.09
CA LYS A 258 14.15 12.48 -11.69
C LYS A 258 14.17 12.45 -13.21
N ASN A 259 14.73 11.40 -13.80
CA ASN A 259 14.86 11.27 -15.24
C ASN A 259 13.53 10.92 -15.91
N SER A 260 12.73 10.05 -15.29
CA SER A 260 11.43 9.64 -15.81
C SER A 260 10.56 9.02 -14.73
N TYR A 261 9.37 9.56 -14.49
CA TYR A 261 8.40 8.95 -13.58
C TYR A 261 6.97 9.29 -14.00
N TRP A 262 6.00 8.47 -13.56
CA TRP A 262 4.60 8.61 -13.97
C TRP A 262 3.86 9.77 -13.28
N ILE A 263 4.38 10.29 -12.17
CA ILE A 263 3.77 11.43 -11.48
C ILE A 263 4.08 12.69 -12.29
N GLY A 264 3.03 13.29 -12.86
CA GLY A 264 3.16 14.55 -13.59
C GLY A 264 3.56 15.75 -12.72
N ALA A 265 3.62 16.93 -13.34
CA ALA A 265 4.01 18.19 -12.69
C ALA A 265 3.20 18.50 -11.41
N PHE A 266 3.80 19.30 -10.53
CA PHE A 266 3.14 19.75 -9.30
C PHE A 266 1.90 20.59 -9.60
N ASP A 267 0.85 20.37 -8.82
CA ASP A 267 -0.45 21.04 -8.96
C ASP A 267 -1.07 21.23 -7.57
N TRP A 268 -1.49 22.47 -7.29
CA TRP A 268 -2.14 22.83 -6.03
C TRP A 268 -3.49 22.14 -5.83
N HIS A 269 -4.20 21.78 -6.91
CA HIS A 269 -5.44 21.01 -6.78
C HIS A 269 -5.16 19.64 -6.18
N ARG A 270 -4.06 18.97 -6.56
CA ARG A 270 -3.67 17.67 -5.97
C ARG A 270 -3.38 17.75 -4.47
N VAL A 271 -2.87 18.88 -3.99
CA VAL A 271 -2.61 19.11 -2.55
C VAL A 271 -3.92 19.07 -1.75
N VAL A 272 -5.01 19.57 -2.33
CA VAL A 272 -6.35 19.53 -1.73
C VAL A 272 -7.02 18.16 -1.92
N ASP A 273 -7.01 17.65 -3.15
CA ASP A 273 -7.71 16.41 -3.56
C ASP A 273 -7.09 15.15 -2.95
N VAL A 274 -5.86 15.23 -2.43
CA VAL A 274 -5.20 14.10 -1.76
C VAL A 274 -6.06 13.55 -0.62
N TRP A 275 -6.76 14.43 0.11
CA TRP A 275 -7.58 14.05 1.26
C TRP A 275 -8.90 13.43 0.87
N SER A 276 -9.59 13.94 -0.15
CA SER A 276 -10.78 13.28 -0.68
C SER A 276 -10.43 11.90 -1.25
N GLY A 277 -9.29 11.78 -1.94
CA GLY A 277 -8.76 10.50 -2.39
C GLY A 277 -8.42 9.50 -1.28
N LEU A 278 -8.04 9.96 -0.08
CA LEU A 278 -7.79 9.10 1.09
C LEU A 278 -9.09 8.62 1.74
N PHE A 279 -10.10 9.48 1.88
CA PHE A 279 -11.38 9.12 2.51
C PHE A 279 -12.32 8.32 1.59
N LEU A 280 -12.26 8.58 0.29
CA LEU A 280 -13.22 8.10 -0.71
C LEU A 280 -12.58 7.17 -1.74
N ALA A 281 -11.41 6.61 -1.42
CA ALA A 281 -10.75 5.61 -2.25
C ALA A 281 -11.72 4.47 -2.60
N LYS A 282 -11.75 4.09 -3.89
CA LYS A 282 -12.59 3.00 -4.42
C LYS A 282 -14.09 3.17 -4.15
N THR A 283 -14.55 4.42 -4.04
CA THR A 283 -15.98 4.75 -4.03
C THR A 283 -16.44 5.26 -5.39
N SER A 284 -17.73 5.17 -5.69
CA SER A 284 -18.34 5.76 -6.88
C SER A 284 -18.64 7.26 -6.72
N VAL A 285 -18.35 7.82 -5.54
CA VAL A 285 -18.68 9.21 -5.20
C VAL A 285 -17.70 10.13 -5.92
N HIS A 286 -18.21 10.89 -6.87
CA HIS A 286 -17.47 11.97 -7.50
C HIS A 286 -17.58 13.21 -6.63
N VAL A 287 -16.44 13.76 -6.22
CA VAL A 287 -16.40 14.94 -5.36
C VAL A 287 -16.08 16.15 -6.22
N SER A 288 -16.90 17.20 -6.13
CA SER A 288 -16.59 18.48 -6.75
C SER A 288 -15.38 19.14 -6.07
N SER A 289 -14.75 20.12 -6.72
CA SER A 289 -13.63 20.86 -6.12
C SER A 289 -14.00 21.50 -4.78
N VAL A 290 -15.25 21.95 -4.62
CA VAL A 290 -15.79 22.47 -3.35
C VAL A 290 -15.87 21.39 -2.28
N GLY A 291 -16.30 20.18 -2.65
CA GLY A 291 -16.33 19.04 -1.72
C GLY A 291 -14.94 18.61 -1.28
N SER A 292 -13.96 18.57 -2.19
CA SER A 292 -12.57 18.29 -1.85
C SER A 292 -11.99 19.35 -0.90
N ALA A 293 -12.26 20.62 -1.15
CA ALA A 293 -11.86 21.72 -0.28
C ALA A 293 -12.49 21.60 1.12
N ALA A 294 -13.78 21.24 1.21
CA ALA A 294 -14.45 21.03 2.49
C ALA A 294 -13.82 19.87 3.29
N ILE A 295 -13.48 18.76 2.63
CA ILE A 295 -12.76 17.64 3.26
C ILE A 295 -11.39 18.09 3.75
N ALA A 296 -10.61 18.78 2.92
CA ALA A 296 -9.29 19.28 3.29
C ALA A 296 -9.37 20.27 4.48
N GLN A 297 -10.38 21.14 4.51
CA GLN A 297 -10.63 22.05 5.63
C GLN A 297 -11.00 21.30 6.91
N PHE A 298 -11.82 20.26 6.82
CA PHE A 298 -12.14 19.38 7.95
C PHE A 298 -10.87 18.69 8.49
N VAL A 299 -10.00 18.19 7.62
CA VAL A 299 -8.71 17.60 8.02
C VAL A 299 -7.84 18.64 8.71
N LEU A 300 -7.69 19.83 8.12
CA LEU A 300 -6.91 20.92 8.70
C LEU A 300 -7.43 21.28 10.10
N MET A 301 -8.74 21.48 10.25
CA MET A 301 -9.34 21.79 11.54
C MET A 301 -9.10 20.68 12.58
N SER A 302 -9.25 19.42 12.18
CA SER A 302 -8.98 18.27 13.03
C SER A 302 -7.51 18.23 13.48
N VAL A 303 -6.58 18.48 12.57
CA VAL A 303 -5.14 18.56 12.88
C VAL A 303 -4.84 19.71 13.85
N LEU A 304 -5.40 20.90 13.62
CA LEU A 304 -5.22 22.04 14.51
C LEU A 304 -5.77 21.75 15.92
N LEU A 305 -6.97 21.17 16.02
CA LEU A 305 -7.57 20.75 17.30
C LEU A 305 -6.71 19.71 18.02
N LEU A 306 -6.10 18.77 17.30
CA LEU A 306 -5.17 17.80 17.86
C LEU A 306 -3.88 18.45 18.40
N LEU A 307 -3.32 19.41 17.66
CA LEU A 307 -2.07 20.11 18.01
C LEU A 307 -2.21 21.01 19.25
N VAL A 308 -3.41 21.57 19.49
CA VAL A 308 -3.69 22.36 20.70
C VAL A 308 -4.28 21.53 21.85
N HIS A 309 -4.49 20.23 21.64
CA HIS A 309 -5.09 19.35 22.64
C HIS A 309 -4.20 19.20 23.88
N ARG A 310 -4.82 19.17 25.08
CA ARG A 310 -4.11 19.06 26.37
C ARG A 310 -3.22 17.82 26.49
N GLN A 311 -3.63 16.70 25.89
CA GLN A 311 -2.86 15.45 25.95
C GLN A 311 -1.74 15.41 24.91
N ALA A 312 -0.54 15.03 25.35
CA ALA A 312 0.63 14.90 24.46
C ALA A 312 0.41 13.87 23.34
N GLY A 313 -0.29 12.76 23.63
CA GLY A 313 -0.59 11.74 22.61
C GLY A 313 -1.48 12.25 21.48
N ALA A 314 -2.43 13.14 21.77
CA ALA A 314 -3.25 13.78 20.75
C ALA A 314 -2.43 14.74 19.88
N ARG A 315 -1.54 15.53 20.51
CA ARG A 315 -0.60 16.41 19.78
C ARG A 315 0.32 15.63 18.86
N LEU A 316 0.80 14.47 19.31
CA LEU A 316 1.59 13.55 18.48
C LEU A 316 0.78 13.09 17.25
N MET A 317 -0.50 12.75 17.38
CA MET A 317 -1.32 12.38 16.22
C MET A 317 -1.42 13.53 15.21
N GLY A 318 -1.73 14.75 15.67
CA GLY A 318 -1.76 15.93 14.79
C GLY A 318 -0.42 16.19 14.09
N TRP A 319 0.69 16.02 14.82
CA TRP A 319 2.05 16.15 14.29
C TRP A 319 2.38 15.12 13.21
N LEU A 320 1.97 13.86 13.42
CA LEU A 320 2.16 12.75 12.48
C LEU A 320 1.29 12.84 11.22
N VAL A 321 0.28 13.71 11.22
CA VAL A 321 -0.48 14.06 10.01
C VAL A 321 0.19 15.25 9.31
N LEU A 322 0.46 16.33 10.07
CA LEU A 322 0.97 17.58 9.53
C LEU A 322 2.35 17.45 8.90
N VAL A 323 3.32 16.85 9.62
CA VAL A 323 4.71 16.87 9.20
C VAL A 323 4.96 16.04 7.94
N PRO A 324 4.49 14.77 7.83
CA PRO A 324 4.67 14.02 6.59
C PRO A 324 3.99 14.67 5.38
N TYR A 325 2.82 15.26 5.59
CA TYR A 325 2.13 16.03 4.55
C TYR A 325 2.91 17.27 4.13
N ALA A 326 3.38 18.09 5.08
CA ALA A 326 4.14 19.29 4.80
C ALA A 326 5.48 19.00 4.10
N ILE A 327 6.19 17.95 4.52
CA ILE A 327 7.44 17.51 3.85
C ILE A 327 7.14 17.10 2.41
N ALA A 328 6.09 16.31 2.20
CA ALA A 328 5.78 15.82 0.87
C ALA A 328 5.31 16.93 -0.08
N VAL A 329 4.57 17.94 0.41
CA VAL A 329 4.24 19.16 -0.34
C VAL A 329 5.50 19.99 -0.63
N GLY A 330 6.31 20.27 0.39
CA GLY A 330 7.54 21.05 0.24
C GLY A 330 8.54 20.40 -0.72
N TRP A 331 8.71 19.09 -0.64
CA TRP A 331 9.57 18.33 -1.57
C TRP A 331 9.03 18.36 -3.00
N SER A 332 7.71 18.30 -3.16
CA SER A 332 7.07 18.35 -4.48
C SER A 332 7.19 19.71 -5.16
N ILE A 333 7.28 20.79 -4.38
CA ILE A 333 7.56 22.14 -4.89
C ILE A 333 9.05 22.31 -5.20
N TRP A 334 9.93 21.76 -4.36
CA TRP A 334 11.36 22.02 -4.43
C TRP A 334 12.11 21.18 -5.47
N ASP A 335 11.78 19.88 -5.60
CA ASP A 335 12.59 18.95 -6.40
C ASP A 335 11.77 18.11 -7.39
N GLN A 336 11.04 17.12 -6.90
CA GLN A 336 10.26 16.20 -7.72
C GLN A 336 8.89 16.01 -7.11
N ASN A 337 7.85 16.08 -7.95
CA ASN A 337 6.49 15.89 -7.48
C ASN A 337 6.32 14.45 -6.98
N VAL A 338 6.05 14.33 -5.68
CA VAL A 338 5.80 13.04 -5.04
C VAL A 338 4.35 12.90 -4.57
N MET A 339 3.48 13.87 -4.87
CA MET A 339 2.09 13.87 -4.39
C MET A 339 1.22 12.79 -5.05
N ALA A 340 0.88 11.78 -4.26
CA ALA A 340 -0.17 10.80 -4.57
C ALA A 340 -0.91 10.42 -3.28
N SER A 341 -2.25 10.32 -3.33
CA SER A 341 -3.10 10.07 -2.16
C SER A 341 -2.68 8.86 -1.35
N ARG A 342 -2.49 7.71 -2.01
CA ARG A 342 -2.09 6.47 -1.35
C ARG A 342 -0.77 6.53 -0.58
N PHE A 343 0.14 7.45 -0.90
CA PHE A 343 1.42 7.57 -0.19
C PHE A 343 1.28 8.17 1.22
N LEU A 344 0.19 8.90 1.48
CA LEU A 344 -0.13 9.46 2.80
C LEU A 344 -0.99 8.54 3.67
N ILE A 345 -1.12 7.25 3.33
CA ILE A 345 -1.91 6.29 4.09
C ILE A 345 -1.46 6.15 5.56
N ASN A 346 -0.15 6.31 5.85
CA ASN A 346 0.37 6.32 7.22
C ASN A 346 -0.19 7.51 8.02
N ALA A 347 -0.20 8.70 7.41
CA ALA A 347 -0.80 9.90 7.99
C ALA A 347 -2.32 9.73 8.15
N HIS A 348 -2.99 9.08 7.19
CA HIS A 348 -4.42 8.78 7.29
C HIS A 348 -4.75 7.87 8.48
N ALA A 349 -3.95 6.82 8.75
CA ALA A 349 -4.12 5.98 9.95
C ALA A 349 -3.99 6.79 11.26
N CYS A 350 -3.02 7.70 11.33
CA CYS A 350 -2.86 8.64 12.44
C CYS A 350 -4.03 9.63 12.55
N LEU A 351 -4.57 10.09 11.42
CA LEU A 351 -5.74 10.97 11.38
C LEU A 351 -6.98 10.26 11.92
N LEU A 352 -7.29 9.04 11.48
CA LEU A 352 -8.44 8.26 11.98
C LEU A 352 -8.33 8.01 13.49
N THR A 353 -7.11 7.70 13.96
CA THR A 353 -6.81 7.57 15.40
C THR A 353 -7.02 8.91 16.14
N GLY A 354 -6.56 10.02 15.55
CA GLY A 354 -6.75 11.38 16.06
C GLY A 354 -8.22 11.81 16.13
N LEU A 355 -9.01 11.53 15.10
CA LEU A 355 -10.45 11.80 15.08
C LEU A 355 -11.16 11.06 16.21
N ALA A 356 -10.82 9.79 16.44
CA ALA A 356 -11.37 9.03 17.57
C ALA A 356 -11.03 9.65 18.93
N ILE A 357 -9.81 10.18 19.09
CA ILE A 357 -9.39 10.91 20.28
C ILE A 357 -10.18 12.22 20.46
N LEU A 358 -10.36 13.00 19.39
CA LEU A 358 -11.14 14.25 19.43
C LEU A 358 -12.59 13.99 19.83
N VAL A 359 -13.22 12.98 19.22
CA VAL A 359 -14.59 12.58 19.53
C VAL A 359 -14.69 12.15 20.99
N ALA A 360 -13.82 11.26 21.47
CA ALA A 360 -13.83 10.82 22.86
C ALA A 360 -13.59 11.95 23.89
N SER A 361 -12.90 13.02 23.46
CA SER A 361 -12.66 14.23 24.27
C SER A 361 -13.84 15.21 24.33
N ILE A 362 -14.92 15.03 23.55
CA ILE A 362 -16.11 15.89 23.59
C ILE A 362 -16.75 15.81 24.97
N PRO A 363 -16.94 16.92 25.72
CA PRO A 363 -17.42 16.86 27.10
C PRO A 363 -18.89 16.39 27.20
N VAL A 364 -19.74 16.82 26.26
CA VAL A 364 -21.17 16.50 26.24
C VAL A 364 -21.40 15.08 25.71
N THR A 365 -21.96 14.21 26.54
CA THR A 365 -22.12 12.78 26.25
C THR A 365 -22.99 12.49 25.01
N SER A 366 -24.11 13.22 24.83
CA SER A 366 -24.98 13.04 23.67
C SER A 366 -24.28 13.41 22.37
N LEU A 367 -23.61 14.56 22.33
CA LEU A 367 -22.80 14.98 21.19
C LEU A 367 -21.63 14.02 20.93
N ARG A 368 -20.97 13.53 21.98
CA ARG A 368 -19.88 12.56 21.86
C ARG A 368 -20.32 11.30 21.11
N TYR A 369 -21.38 10.65 21.58
CA TYR A 369 -21.87 9.43 20.95
C TYR A 369 -22.56 9.69 19.61
N GLY A 370 -23.28 10.80 19.48
CA GLY A 370 -23.86 11.22 18.19
C GLY A 370 -22.80 11.39 17.11
N THR A 371 -21.73 12.14 17.39
CA THR A 371 -20.60 12.31 16.47
C THR A 371 -19.88 10.99 16.19
N ALA A 372 -19.68 10.14 17.20
CA ALA A 372 -19.08 8.82 17.02
C ALA A 372 -19.89 7.94 16.05
N ILE A 373 -21.22 7.92 16.20
CA ILE A 373 -22.13 7.16 15.35
C ILE A 373 -22.13 7.72 13.92
N VAL A 374 -22.26 9.05 13.75
CA VAL A 374 -22.24 9.69 12.43
C VAL A 374 -20.93 9.38 11.69
N LEU A 375 -19.79 9.50 12.39
CA LEU A 375 -18.48 9.21 11.81
C LEU A 375 -18.34 7.73 11.43
N ALA A 376 -18.77 6.81 12.30
CA ALA A 376 -18.75 5.38 12.03
C ALA A 376 -19.67 4.99 10.85
N ILE A 377 -20.85 5.59 10.74
CA ILE A 377 -21.76 5.40 9.61
C ILE A 377 -21.14 5.94 8.32
N GLY A 378 -20.59 7.16 8.35
CA GLY A 378 -19.96 7.77 7.17
C GLY A 378 -18.81 6.93 6.60
N VAL A 379 -17.89 6.49 7.47
CA VAL A 379 -16.80 5.58 7.07
C VAL A 379 -17.32 4.18 6.71
N GLY A 380 -18.36 3.70 7.38
CA GLY A 380 -19.03 2.44 7.04
C GLY A 380 -19.64 2.44 5.64
N ILE A 381 -20.24 3.55 5.21
CA ILE A 381 -20.79 3.70 3.86
C ILE A 381 -19.67 3.59 2.81
N THR A 382 -18.53 4.24 3.03
CA THR A 382 -17.41 4.15 2.08
C THR A 382 -16.82 2.74 2.02
N GLY A 383 -16.71 2.05 3.17
CA GLY A 383 -16.34 0.63 3.23
C GLY A 383 -17.32 -0.29 2.48
N CYS A 384 -18.63 -0.06 2.64
CA CYS A 384 -19.65 -0.80 1.88
C CYS A 384 -19.56 -0.56 0.38
N GLN A 385 -19.30 0.68 -0.06
CA GLN A 385 -19.11 1.00 -1.47
C GLN A 385 -17.87 0.30 -2.05
N GLN A 386 -16.76 0.26 -1.31
CA GLN A 386 -15.57 -0.49 -1.71
C GLN A 386 -15.89 -1.98 -1.85
N ARG A 387 -16.66 -2.56 -0.93
CA ARG A 387 -17.12 -3.96 -1.02
C ARG A 387 -17.94 -4.21 -2.28
N VAL A 388 -18.90 -3.32 -2.60
CA VAL A 388 -19.72 -3.42 -3.81
C VAL A 388 -18.86 -3.32 -5.08
N GLN A 389 -17.93 -2.37 -5.12
CA GLN A 389 -17.01 -2.24 -6.26
C GLN A 389 -16.17 -3.51 -6.42
N ARG A 390 -15.65 -4.05 -5.31
CA ARG A 390 -14.85 -5.27 -5.33
C ARG A 390 -15.63 -6.50 -5.83
N THR A 391 -16.91 -6.61 -5.51
CA THR A 391 -17.77 -7.68 -6.08
C THR A 391 -17.88 -7.54 -7.59
N LYS A 392 -18.10 -6.32 -8.10
CA LYS A 392 -18.14 -6.08 -9.56
C LYS A 392 -16.83 -6.43 -10.25
N ASP A 393 -15.70 -6.09 -9.62
CA ASP A 393 -14.37 -6.42 -10.13
C ASP A 393 -14.13 -7.94 -10.15
N ALA A 394 -14.70 -8.69 -9.20
CA ALA A 394 -14.58 -10.14 -9.11
C ALA A 394 -15.44 -10.92 -10.13
N GLU A 395 -16.49 -10.30 -10.67
CA GLU A 395 -17.37 -10.91 -11.68
C GLU A 395 -16.81 -10.77 -13.11
N MET A 396 -15.77 -9.94 -13.30
CA MET A 396 -15.13 -9.76 -14.59
C MET A 396 -14.38 -11.04 -15.01
N PRO A 397 -14.37 -11.41 -16.30
CA PRO A 397 -13.67 -12.61 -16.77
C PRO A 397 -12.14 -12.49 -16.71
N GLY A 398 -11.63 -11.30 -17.04
CA GLY A 398 -10.24 -10.90 -16.79
C GLY A 398 -9.13 -11.79 -17.37
N MET A 399 -7.96 -11.71 -16.75
CA MET A 399 -6.76 -12.43 -17.19
C MET A 399 -6.89 -13.97 -17.19
N PRO A 400 -7.61 -14.63 -16.25
CA PRO A 400 -7.79 -16.08 -16.31
C PRO A 400 -8.49 -16.55 -17.60
N LEU A 401 -9.53 -15.83 -18.06
CA LEU A 401 -10.18 -16.16 -19.33
C LEU A 401 -9.22 -15.96 -20.50
N VAL A 402 -8.39 -14.91 -20.47
CA VAL A 402 -7.36 -14.67 -21.49
C VAL A 402 -6.40 -15.86 -21.60
N ILE A 403 -5.84 -16.29 -20.47
CA ILE A 403 -4.89 -17.40 -20.44
C ILE A 403 -5.53 -18.72 -20.89
N SER A 404 -6.76 -19.02 -20.45
CA SER A 404 -7.47 -20.22 -20.90
C SER A 404 -7.78 -20.19 -22.41
N THR A 405 -8.19 -19.03 -22.94
CA THR A 405 -8.45 -18.86 -24.38
C THR A 405 -7.19 -19.06 -25.19
N LEU A 406 -6.06 -18.50 -24.76
CA LEU A 406 -4.76 -18.71 -25.40
C LEU A 406 -4.38 -20.19 -25.35
N ARG A 407 -4.53 -20.85 -24.20
CA ARG A 407 -4.19 -22.28 -24.05
C ARG A 407 -5.01 -23.19 -24.96
N GLU A 408 -6.28 -22.87 -25.18
CA GLU A 408 -7.16 -23.66 -26.06
C GLU A 408 -6.92 -23.39 -27.55
N ALA A 409 -6.54 -22.16 -27.91
CA ALA A 409 -6.42 -21.73 -29.30
C ALA A 409 -5.01 -21.92 -29.90
N LYS A 410 -3.95 -21.78 -29.08
CA LYS A 410 -2.55 -21.86 -29.51
C LYS A 410 -2.09 -23.31 -29.65
N SER A 411 -1.30 -23.61 -30.68
CA SER A 411 -0.46 -24.83 -30.71
C SER A 411 0.89 -24.62 -30.00
N ALA A 412 1.55 -25.69 -29.53
CA ALA A 412 2.74 -25.58 -28.67
C ALA A 412 3.83 -24.65 -29.25
N GLU A 413 4.02 -24.63 -30.57
CA GLU A 413 5.09 -23.88 -31.25
C GLU A 413 4.80 -22.38 -31.48
N GLU A 414 3.56 -21.92 -31.27
CA GLU A 414 3.17 -20.54 -31.62
C GLU A 414 3.50 -19.58 -30.48
N ARG A 415 4.08 -18.42 -30.77
CA ARG A 415 4.49 -17.48 -29.71
C ARG A 415 3.36 -16.53 -29.32
N VAL A 416 3.35 -16.12 -28.05
CA VAL A 416 2.50 -15.05 -27.53
C VAL A 416 3.35 -13.84 -27.15
N LEU A 417 3.13 -12.72 -27.83
CA LEU A 417 3.79 -11.44 -27.53
C LEU A 417 2.87 -10.54 -26.71
N VAL A 418 3.31 -10.17 -25.51
CA VAL A 418 2.57 -9.28 -24.62
C VAL A 418 3.08 -7.85 -24.76
N CYS A 419 2.18 -6.87 -24.89
CA CYS A 419 2.52 -5.51 -25.31
C CYS A 419 3.58 -4.78 -24.47
N ASN A 420 3.73 -5.11 -23.19
CA ASN A 420 4.73 -4.53 -22.29
C ASN A 420 4.99 -5.43 -21.07
N PRO A 421 6.06 -5.17 -20.29
CA PRO A 421 6.39 -5.96 -19.11
C PRO A 421 5.33 -5.92 -18.00
N MET A 422 4.57 -4.81 -17.89
CA MET A 422 3.54 -4.69 -16.86
C MET A 422 2.43 -5.72 -17.05
N LEU A 423 1.95 -5.87 -18.28
CA LEU A 423 0.90 -6.83 -18.62
C LEU A 423 1.46 -8.26 -18.67
N TYR A 424 2.71 -8.43 -19.11
CA TYR A 424 3.40 -9.71 -19.08
C TYR A 424 3.47 -10.28 -17.66
N LEU A 425 3.91 -9.48 -16.69
CA LEU A 425 3.96 -9.91 -15.29
C LEU A 425 2.57 -10.31 -14.76
N ASN A 426 1.51 -9.63 -15.22
CA ASN A 426 0.15 -10.00 -14.87
C ASN A 426 -0.25 -11.36 -15.45
N ALA A 427 0.06 -11.60 -16.72
CA ALA A 427 -0.14 -12.88 -17.37
C ALA A 427 0.61 -14.03 -16.65
N CYS A 428 1.85 -13.80 -16.21
CA CYS A 428 2.65 -14.79 -15.48
C CYS A 428 2.00 -15.28 -14.17
N VAL A 429 1.16 -14.49 -13.51
CA VAL A 429 0.46 -14.91 -12.29
C VAL A 429 -0.51 -16.07 -12.57
N TYR A 430 -1.06 -16.13 -13.78
CA TYR A 430 -2.07 -17.10 -14.21
C TYR A 430 -1.56 -18.11 -15.24
N GLY A 431 -0.42 -17.81 -15.86
CA GLY A 431 0.18 -18.55 -16.98
C GLY A 431 0.89 -19.85 -16.61
N GLU A 432 0.58 -20.49 -15.48
CA GLU A 432 1.14 -21.80 -15.15
C GLU A 432 0.83 -22.79 -16.29
N GLY A 433 1.87 -23.39 -16.87
CA GLY A 433 1.76 -24.27 -18.04
C GLY A 433 1.48 -23.58 -19.38
N LEU A 434 1.59 -22.26 -19.50
CA LEU A 434 1.59 -21.55 -20.78
C LEU A 434 3.04 -21.27 -21.21
N GLU A 435 3.51 -22.00 -22.23
CA GLU A 435 4.86 -21.86 -22.80
C GLU A 435 4.89 -20.85 -23.97
N ASP A 436 6.07 -20.31 -24.25
CA ASP A 436 6.36 -19.31 -25.30
C ASP A 436 5.54 -18.01 -25.21
N ILE A 437 5.32 -17.52 -23.99
CA ILE A 437 4.82 -16.17 -23.73
C ILE A 437 5.98 -15.24 -23.38
N TYR A 438 6.03 -14.08 -24.03
CA TYR A 438 7.13 -13.12 -23.89
C TYR A 438 6.60 -11.69 -23.81
N ALA A 439 7.33 -10.81 -23.12
CA ALA A 439 7.15 -9.38 -23.27
C ALA A 439 7.73 -8.93 -24.62
N PHE A 440 6.97 -8.16 -25.39
CA PHE A 440 7.43 -7.63 -26.66
C PHE A 440 8.56 -6.61 -26.43
N ASP A 441 9.68 -6.79 -27.12
CA ASP A 441 10.79 -5.83 -27.15
C ASP A 441 10.72 -4.97 -28.42
N PRO A 442 10.36 -3.67 -28.31
CA PRO A 442 10.33 -2.76 -29.43
C PRO A 442 11.73 -2.26 -29.87
N GLY A 443 12.82 -2.78 -29.28
CA GLY A 443 14.19 -2.32 -29.48
C GLY A 443 14.56 -1.08 -28.65
N GLN A 444 13.69 -0.69 -27.71
CA GLN A 444 13.91 0.38 -26.75
C GLN A 444 13.52 -0.10 -25.35
N SER A 445 14.38 0.18 -24.36
CA SER A 445 14.13 -0.23 -22.98
C SER A 445 12.88 0.45 -22.40
N PHE A 446 12.02 -0.33 -21.74
CA PHE A 446 10.88 0.22 -21.01
C PHE A 446 11.32 1.00 -19.76
N PRO A 447 10.56 2.02 -19.33
CA PRO A 447 10.84 2.75 -18.10
C PRO A 447 10.90 1.84 -16.86
N HIS A 448 11.76 2.19 -15.90
CA HIS A 448 11.98 1.40 -14.67
C HIS A 448 10.71 1.15 -13.84
N PHE A 449 9.71 2.04 -13.90
CA PHE A 449 8.44 1.90 -13.20
C PHE A 449 7.40 1.06 -13.97
N GLN A 450 7.76 0.48 -15.12
CA GLN A 450 6.90 -0.42 -15.92
C GLN A 450 7.28 -1.90 -15.76
N GLY A 451 7.93 -2.27 -14.65
CA GLY A 451 8.18 -3.67 -14.30
C GLY A 451 9.53 -4.23 -14.74
N THR A 452 10.34 -3.45 -15.48
CA THR A 452 11.66 -3.90 -15.93
C THR A 452 12.62 -4.36 -14.82
N PRO A 453 12.61 -3.84 -13.57
CA PRO A 453 13.50 -4.33 -12.52
C PRO A 453 13.28 -5.79 -12.11
N VAL A 454 12.12 -6.37 -12.43
CA VAL A 454 11.79 -7.77 -12.11
C VAL A 454 11.73 -8.69 -13.32
N MET A 455 12.08 -8.17 -14.50
CA MET A 455 12.20 -8.92 -15.75
C MET A 455 13.60 -9.53 -15.88
N LYS A 456 13.70 -10.58 -16.69
CA LYS A 456 14.95 -11.19 -17.17
C LYS A 456 15.07 -11.00 -18.69
N ALA A 457 16.27 -11.13 -19.23
CA ALA A 457 16.52 -10.86 -20.64
C ALA A 457 15.80 -11.86 -21.56
N GLU A 458 15.76 -13.12 -21.14
CA GLU A 458 15.08 -14.22 -21.82
C GLU A 458 13.54 -14.14 -21.82
N GLU A 459 12.96 -13.22 -21.05
CA GLU A 459 11.51 -12.99 -21.01
C GLU A 459 11.06 -11.97 -22.07
N TYR A 460 12.00 -11.40 -22.82
CA TYR A 460 11.74 -10.51 -23.94
C TYR A 460 11.83 -11.26 -25.27
N CYS A 461 10.99 -10.86 -26.23
CA CYS A 461 11.07 -11.31 -27.61
C CYS A 461 10.96 -10.10 -28.54
N SER A 462 12.00 -9.91 -29.36
CA SER A 462 12.04 -8.87 -30.40
C SER A 462 11.44 -9.37 -31.71
N LEU A 463 11.26 -8.46 -32.67
CA LEU A 463 10.87 -8.83 -34.04
C LEU A 463 11.94 -9.69 -34.72
N THR A 464 13.23 -9.45 -34.44
CA THR A 464 14.33 -10.27 -34.98
C THR A 464 14.24 -11.71 -34.50
N ASP A 465 13.89 -11.91 -33.22
CA ASP A 465 13.68 -13.25 -32.65
C ASP A 465 12.46 -13.94 -33.26
N LEU A 466 11.41 -13.17 -33.57
CA LEU A 466 10.22 -13.66 -34.26
C LEU A 466 10.52 -14.05 -35.71
N ASP A 467 11.35 -13.27 -36.42
CA ASP A 467 11.72 -13.56 -37.80
C ASP A 467 12.62 -14.79 -37.94
N ALA A 468 13.49 -15.02 -36.96
CA ALA A 468 14.27 -16.25 -36.87
C ALA A 468 13.42 -17.49 -36.57
N ALA A 469 12.19 -17.32 -36.06
CA ALA A 469 11.28 -18.42 -35.81
C ALA A 469 10.63 -18.92 -37.11
N THR A 470 10.46 -20.24 -37.21
CA THR A 470 9.84 -20.91 -38.37
C THR A 470 8.31 -20.90 -38.35
N GLY A 471 7.69 -20.29 -37.33
CA GLY A 471 6.24 -20.30 -37.13
C GLY A 471 5.48 -19.35 -38.07
N ASP A 472 4.35 -19.82 -38.60
CA ASP A 472 3.45 -19.02 -39.45
C ASP A 472 2.44 -18.18 -38.66
N TRP A 473 2.33 -18.44 -37.35
CA TRP A 473 1.35 -17.84 -36.45
C TRP A 473 2.03 -17.14 -35.28
N VAL A 474 1.48 -15.98 -34.92
CA VAL A 474 1.84 -15.26 -33.69
C VAL A 474 0.58 -14.71 -33.04
N TRP A 475 0.53 -14.83 -31.72
CA TRP A 475 -0.52 -14.27 -30.90
C TRP A 475 -0.02 -13.00 -30.21
N THR A 476 -0.88 -12.00 -30.06
CA THR A 476 -0.58 -10.83 -29.23
C THR A 476 -1.57 -10.68 -28.08
N LEU A 477 -1.07 -10.22 -26.94
CA LEU A 477 -1.86 -9.80 -25.79
C LEU A 477 -1.63 -8.31 -25.53
N ASP A 478 -2.68 -7.54 -25.77
CA ASP A 478 -2.70 -6.09 -25.76
C ASP A 478 -3.67 -5.56 -24.69
N ALA A 479 -3.60 -4.26 -24.39
CA ALA A 479 -4.51 -3.62 -23.43
C ALA A 479 -5.04 -2.28 -23.95
N GLU A 480 -6.35 -2.14 -24.02
CA GLU A 480 -7.07 -0.91 -24.35
C GLU A 480 -7.62 -0.25 -23.06
N GLN A 481 -7.76 1.08 -23.08
CA GLN A 481 -8.26 1.88 -21.95
C GLN A 481 -7.45 1.69 -20.65
N TRP A 482 -6.16 1.39 -20.78
CA TRP A 482 -5.28 1.13 -19.64
C TRP A 482 -4.30 2.28 -19.44
N LEU A 483 -4.27 2.82 -18.22
CA LEU A 483 -3.46 3.99 -17.87
C LEU A 483 -3.69 5.20 -18.79
N GLY A 484 -4.92 5.36 -19.29
CA GLY A 484 -5.32 6.47 -20.16
C GLY A 484 -4.98 6.28 -21.64
N GLY A 485 -4.58 5.08 -22.08
CA GLY A 485 -4.24 4.82 -23.48
C GLY A 485 -4.47 3.38 -23.93
N THR A 486 -3.95 3.07 -25.12
CA THR A 486 -3.96 1.74 -25.72
C THR A 486 -2.52 1.27 -25.93
N TRP A 487 -2.24 0.06 -25.48
CA TRP A 487 -0.94 -0.59 -25.54
C TRP A 487 -1.06 -1.78 -26.48
N LYS A 488 -0.34 -1.73 -27.59
CA LYS A 488 -0.45 -2.72 -28.67
C LYS A 488 0.92 -3.13 -29.17
N VAL A 489 1.13 -4.44 -29.33
CA VAL A 489 2.29 -4.99 -30.05
C VAL A 489 2.25 -4.51 -31.50
N GLN A 490 3.32 -3.87 -31.95
CA GLN A 490 3.44 -3.39 -33.32
C GLN A 490 4.14 -4.46 -34.15
N LEU A 491 3.33 -5.20 -34.92
CA LEU A 491 3.84 -6.17 -35.89
C LEU A 491 4.01 -5.51 -37.27
N PRO A 492 5.03 -5.92 -38.04
CA PRO A 492 5.22 -5.45 -39.41
C PRO A 492 4.14 -6.01 -40.36
N ARG A 493 4.04 -5.45 -41.57
CA ARG A 493 2.85 -5.55 -42.46
C ARG A 493 2.58 -6.96 -43.00
N GLU A 494 3.60 -7.80 -43.03
CA GLU A 494 3.57 -9.21 -43.41
C GLU A 494 2.73 -10.06 -42.45
N TRP A 495 2.46 -9.59 -41.24
CA TRP A 495 1.57 -10.26 -40.30
C TRP A 495 0.14 -9.76 -40.46
N ARG A 496 -0.74 -10.62 -40.98
CA ARG A 496 -2.15 -10.30 -41.24
C ARG A 496 -3.02 -10.81 -40.10
N LEU A 497 -3.81 -9.91 -39.52
CA LEU A 497 -4.78 -10.23 -38.48
C LEU A 497 -5.82 -11.24 -39.01
N GLN A 498 -6.01 -12.34 -38.27
CA GLN A 498 -6.99 -13.38 -38.58
C GLN A 498 -8.16 -13.33 -37.61
N GLU A 499 -7.87 -13.16 -36.32
CA GLU A 499 -8.87 -13.17 -35.25
C GLU A 499 -8.54 -12.12 -34.19
N GLU A 500 -9.58 -11.55 -33.58
CA GLU A 500 -9.47 -10.63 -32.46
C GLU A 500 -10.57 -10.93 -31.44
N ARG A 501 -10.20 -11.03 -30.16
CA ARG A 501 -11.14 -11.18 -29.04
C ARG A 501 -10.86 -10.12 -27.97
N ARG A 502 -11.90 -9.48 -27.47
CA ARG A 502 -11.84 -8.50 -26.37
C ARG A 502 -12.42 -9.11 -25.10
N ILE A 503 -11.65 -9.05 -24.02
CA ILE A 503 -12.03 -9.56 -22.70
C ILE A 503 -11.94 -8.40 -21.71
N ARG A 504 -13.03 -8.17 -20.98
CA ARG A 504 -13.09 -7.07 -20.01
C ARG A 504 -12.37 -7.45 -18.71
N GLU A 505 -11.57 -6.53 -18.21
CA GLU A 505 -10.93 -6.58 -16.90
C GLU A 505 -11.24 -5.30 -16.11
N TRP A 506 -11.13 -5.35 -14.78
CA TRP A 506 -11.48 -4.21 -13.92
C TRP A 506 -10.58 -2.97 -14.12
N TYR A 507 -9.38 -3.15 -14.67
CA TYR A 507 -8.42 -2.06 -14.94
C TYR A 507 -8.21 -1.74 -16.43
N ALA A 508 -8.69 -2.57 -17.35
CA ALA A 508 -8.44 -2.44 -18.80
C ALA A 508 -9.41 -3.30 -19.62
N THR A 509 -9.42 -3.10 -20.94
CA THR A 509 -9.93 -4.12 -21.88
C THR A 509 -8.75 -4.88 -22.45
N LEU A 510 -8.64 -6.17 -22.13
CA LEU A 510 -7.59 -7.05 -22.63
C LEU A 510 -7.96 -7.53 -24.03
N VAL A 511 -7.00 -7.51 -24.96
CA VAL A 511 -7.26 -7.86 -26.36
C VAL A 511 -6.29 -8.93 -26.81
N ILE A 512 -6.84 -10.06 -27.25
CA ILE A 512 -6.08 -11.15 -27.84
C ILE A 512 -6.23 -11.05 -29.35
N ARG A 513 -5.13 -11.16 -30.08
CA ARG A 513 -5.13 -11.15 -31.55
C ARG A 513 -4.31 -12.30 -32.09
N ALA A 514 -4.82 -12.98 -33.11
CA ALA A 514 -4.09 -13.98 -33.87
C ALA A 514 -3.66 -13.38 -35.21
N TYR A 515 -2.38 -13.50 -35.53
CA TYR A 515 -1.80 -13.04 -36.79
C TYR A 515 -1.17 -14.21 -37.53
N ARG A 516 -1.30 -14.19 -38.85
CA ARG A 516 -0.67 -15.17 -39.74
C ARG A 516 0.23 -14.48 -40.76
N ARG A 517 1.38 -15.08 -41.05
CA ARG A 517 2.35 -14.56 -42.03
C ARG A 517 1.80 -14.64 -43.46
N GLU A 518 1.94 -13.56 -44.23
CA GLU A 518 1.37 -13.40 -45.57
C GLU A 518 1.87 -14.47 -46.56
N SER A 519 3.14 -14.87 -46.47
CA SER A 519 3.73 -15.95 -47.28
C SER A 519 2.99 -17.29 -47.13
N ALA A 520 2.54 -17.61 -45.92
CA ALA A 520 1.80 -18.83 -45.63
C ALA A 520 0.33 -18.75 -46.11
N ILE A 521 -0.29 -17.57 -46.08
CA ILE A 521 -1.64 -17.36 -46.59
C ILE A 521 -1.69 -17.58 -48.11
N VAL A 522 -0.70 -17.06 -48.85
CA VAL A 522 -0.62 -17.21 -50.31
C VAL A 522 -0.42 -18.67 -50.72
N GLN A 523 0.36 -19.46 -49.96
CA GLN A 523 0.55 -20.89 -50.21
C GLN A 523 -0.72 -21.73 -49.99
N VAL A 524 -1.53 -21.42 -48.97
CA VAL A 524 -2.81 -22.12 -48.75
C VAL A 524 -3.81 -21.79 -49.85
N ASN A 525 -3.90 -20.52 -50.26
CA ASN A 525 -4.81 -20.11 -51.33
C ASN A 525 -4.44 -20.73 -52.69
N SER A 526 -3.14 -20.84 -53.01
CA SER A 526 -2.70 -21.48 -54.24
C SER A 526 -3.02 -22.98 -54.27
N GLN A 527 -2.85 -23.70 -53.15
CA GLN A 527 -3.25 -25.10 -53.00
C GLN A 527 -4.77 -25.32 -53.07
N ALA A 528 -5.57 -24.41 -52.50
CA ALA A 528 -7.03 -24.46 -52.58
C ALA A 528 -7.54 -24.21 -54.02
N THR A 529 -6.93 -23.28 -54.76
CA THR A 529 -7.26 -23.03 -56.18
C THR A 529 -6.76 -24.12 -57.14
N GLY A 530 -5.74 -24.89 -56.75
CA GLY A 530 -5.25 -26.03 -57.54
C GLY A 530 -6.19 -27.24 -57.49
N LYS A 531 -6.88 -27.46 -56.36
CA LYS A 531 -7.87 -28.55 -56.21
C LYS A 531 -9.22 -28.30 -56.88
N GLY A 532 -9.54 -27.05 -57.24
CA GLY A 532 -10.77 -26.69 -57.98
C GLY A 532 -10.63 -26.74 -59.51
N ARG A 533 -9.51 -27.25 -60.04
CA ARG A 533 -9.23 -27.34 -61.48
C ARG A 533 -9.08 -28.78 -62.00
N GLU A 534 -9.39 -29.77 -61.17
CA GLU A 534 -9.39 -31.21 -61.53
C GLU A 534 -10.77 -31.88 -61.42
N GLU A 535 -11.87 -31.12 -61.48
CA GLU A 535 -13.21 -31.68 -61.78
C GLU A 535 -13.71 -31.27 -63.16
#